data_AF-A0A0F9QXC7-F1
#
_entry.id   AF-A0A0F9QXC7-F1
#
_cell.length_a   1.000
_cell.length_b   1.000
_cell.length_c   1.000
_cell.angle_alpha   90.00
_cell.angle_beta   90.00
_cell.angle_gamma   90.00
#
_symmetry.space_group_name_H-M   'P 1'
#
loop_
_entity.id
_entity.type
_entity.pdbx_description
1 polymer ?
#
loop_
_entity_poly.entity_id
_entity_poly.type
_entity_poly.pdbx_seq_one_letter_code
_entity_poly.pdbx_strand_id
1 'polypeptide(L)'
;MKQKLYTKDLKQRHSKITFQKSGQYCWETPQDFFDKLNKEFNFTLDPCCTKENAKTDIYFIEEDDGLNKSWKGHTVFMNPPYGNKISKWVKKAYEESQKGVLVVCLLPARTDTRWWWDYCMKGEIRFIKGRLKFKGRNTKGELVNYPATFPSAVVIFRKLKQRKLK
;
A
#
# COMPACT_ATOMS: atom_id res chain seq x y z
N MET A 1 -20.58 46.84 -43.45
CA MET A 1 -20.53 45.37 -43.23
C MET A 1 -20.07 45.11 -41.81
N LYS A 2 -20.97 44.64 -40.93
CA LYS A 2 -20.69 44.44 -39.50
C LYS A 2 -20.29 42.99 -39.24
N GLN A 3 -19.07 42.79 -38.73
CA GLN A 3 -18.50 41.49 -38.36
C GLN A 3 -19.20 40.99 -37.09
N LYS A 4 -19.99 39.91 -37.18
CA LYS A 4 -20.59 39.26 -36.01
C LYS A 4 -19.52 38.44 -35.29
N LEU A 5 -19.07 38.95 -34.15
CA LEU A 5 -18.32 38.23 -33.13
C LEU A 5 -19.17 37.05 -32.63
N TYR A 6 -18.67 35.83 -32.81
CA TYR A 6 -19.27 34.62 -32.26
C TYR A 6 -18.69 34.38 -30.86
N THR A 7 -19.24 35.06 -29.85
CA THR A 7 -18.98 34.74 -28.44
C THR A 7 -19.74 33.47 -28.09
N LYS A 8 -19.08 32.31 -28.22
CA LYS A 8 -19.57 31.07 -27.60
C LYS A 8 -19.30 31.16 -26.10
N ASP A 9 -20.39 31.36 -25.38
CA ASP A 9 -20.61 31.29 -23.95
C ASP A 9 -19.83 30.12 -23.32
N LEU A 10 -18.60 30.38 -22.87
CA LEU A 10 -17.80 29.47 -22.03
C LEU A 10 -18.41 29.51 -20.62
N LYS A 11 -19.57 28.84 -20.45
CA LYS A 11 -20.02 28.46 -19.13
C LYS A 11 -18.99 27.53 -18.53
N GLN A 12 -18.18 28.12 -17.67
CA GLN A 12 -17.20 27.52 -16.79
C GLN A 12 -17.88 26.40 -16.00
N ARG A 13 -17.85 25.19 -16.55
CA ARG A 13 -18.09 23.96 -15.80
C ARG A 13 -16.90 23.77 -14.87
N HIS A 14 -16.86 24.57 -13.80
CA HIS A 14 -16.20 24.13 -12.58
C HIS A 14 -16.98 22.92 -12.10
N SER A 15 -16.64 21.74 -12.61
CA SER A 15 -16.83 20.53 -11.82
C SER A 15 -16.13 20.84 -10.50
N LYS A 16 -16.90 20.95 -9.41
CA LYS A 16 -16.33 20.84 -8.07
C LYS A 16 -15.60 19.50 -8.08
N ILE A 17 -14.30 19.52 -8.32
CA ILE A 17 -13.45 18.36 -8.12
C ILE A 17 -13.36 18.25 -6.61
N THR A 18 -14.38 17.64 -6.03
CA THR A 18 -14.33 17.17 -4.67
C THR A 18 -13.38 15.98 -4.71
N PHE A 19 -12.11 16.21 -4.36
CA PHE A 19 -11.23 15.12 -3.95
C PHE A 19 -11.86 14.54 -2.67
N GLN A 20 -12.73 13.55 -2.85
CA GLN A 20 -13.37 12.88 -1.72
C GLN A 20 -12.26 12.26 -0.89
N LYS A 21 -12.25 12.62 0.41
CA LYS A 21 -11.39 12.04 1.44
C LYS A 21 -11.26 10.54 1.18
N SER A 22 -10.03 10.05 1.09
CA SER A 22 -9.72 8.63 1.21
C SER A 22 -10.11 8.18 2.63
N GLY A 23 -11.41 7.97 2.87
CA GLY A 23 -11.90 7.27 4.05
C GLY A 23 -11.24 5.90 4.10
N GLN A 24 -11.01 5.37 5.30
CA GLN A 24 -10.28 4.12 5.53
C GLN A 24 -10.90 2.95 4.75
N TYR A 25 -10.47 2.76 3.50
CA TYR A 25 -10.76 1.54 2.78
C TYR A 25 -9.70 0.54 3.19
N CYS A 26 -10.04 -0.27 4.18
CA CYS A 26 -9.26 -1.46 4.54
C CYS A 26 -9.44 -2.48 3.41
N TRP A 27 -8.63 -2.33 2.37
CA TRP A 27 -8.60 -3.25 1.23
C TRP A 27 -7.95 -4.55 1.66
N GLU A 28 -8.73 -5.63 1.69
CA GLU A 28 -8.24 -6.96 1.99
C GLU A 28 -7.46 -7.52 0.78
N THR A 29 -6.27 -8.03 1.07
CA THR A 29 -5.43 -8.72 0.08
C THR A 29 -6.09 -10.03 -0.36
N PRO A 30 -6.14 -10.36 -1.67
CA PRO A 30 -6.62 -11.65 -2.15
C PRO A 30 -5.90 -12.81 -1.47
N GLN A 31 -6.66 -13.79 -0.97
CA GLN A 31 -6.10 -14.88 -0.19
C GLN A 31 -5.07 -15.69 -0.98
N ASP A 32 -5.35 -16.02 -2.24
CA ASP A 32 -4.44 -16.79 -3.10
C ASP A 32 -3.12 -16.06 -3.35
N PHE A 33 -3.15 -14.72 -3.39
CA PHE A 33 -1.97 -13.88 -3.54
C PHE A 33 -1.14 -13.88 -2.26
N PHE A 34 -1.81 -13.72 -1.10
CA PHE A 34 -1.17 -13.82 0.21
C PHE A 34 -0.52 -15.20 0.41
N ASP A 35 -1.24 -16.29 0.15
CA ASP A 35 -0.77 -17.66 0.37
C ASP A 35 0.51 -17.97 -0.42
N LYS A 36 0.63 -17.48 -1.65
CA LYS A 36 1.84 -17.62 -2.48
C LYS A 36 3.05 -16.97 -1.83
N LEU A 37 2.89 -15.76 -1.29
CA LEU A 37 3.95 -15.05 -0.57
C LEU A 37 4.22 -15.71 0.79
N ASN A 38 3.18 -16.16 1.48
CA ASN A 38 3.30 -16.79 2.79
C ASN A 38 4.06 -18.12 2.70
N LYS A 39 3.85 -18.89 1.62
CA LYS A 39 4.63 -20.10 1.34
C LYS A 39 6.13 -19.82 1.17
N GLU A 40 6.50 -18.65 0.65
CA GLU A 40 7.90 -18.25 0.46
C GLU A 40 8.52 -17.70 1.74
N PHE A 41 7.78 -16.85 2.47
CA PHE A 41 8.34 -16.04 3.55
C PHE A 41 7.93 -16.46 4.96
N ASN A 42 6.87 -17.27 5.11
CA ASN A 42 6.32 -17.73 6.39
C ASN A 42 6.01 -16.56 7.33
N PHE A 43 5.00 -15.76 6.97
CA PHE A 43 4.59 -14.59 7.73
C PHE A 43 4.02 -14.96 9.09
N THR A 44 4.38 -14.17 10.09
CA THR A 44 3.92 -14.30 11.47
C THR A 44 3.18 -13.06 11.96
N LEU A 45 3.33 -11.91 11.30
CA LEU A 45 2.74 -10.63 11.72
C LEU A 45 2.10 -9.87 10.55
N ASP A 46 0.88 -9.37 10.77
CA ASP A 46 0.15 -8.42 9.92
C ASP A 46 -0.14 -7.13 10.71
N PRO A 47 0.62 -6.05 10.51
CA PRO A 47 0.53 -4.85 11.32
C PRO A 47 -0.49 -3.83 10.79
N CYS A 48 -1.21 -4.13 9.70
CA CYS A 48 -2.05 -3.17 8.97
C CYS A 48 -3.43 -3.76 8.62
N CYS A 49 -4.11 -4.36 9.59
CA CYS A 49 -5.36 -5.07 9.34
C CYS A 49 -6.52 -4.57 10.21
N THR A 50 -7.70 -5.13 9.98
CA THR A 50 -8.82 -5.15 10.91
C THR A 50 -8.94 -6.56 11.48
N LYS A 51 -9.74 -6.75 12.54
CA LYS A 51 -9.95 -8.07 13.13
C LYS A 51 -10.51 -9.09 12.12
N GLU A 52 -11.26 -8.63 11.14
CA GLU A 52 -11.94 -9.46 10.15
C GLU A 52 -11.08 -9.81 8.94
N ASN A 53 -9.98 -9.07 8.70
CA ASN A 53 -9.17 -9.23 7.48
C ASN A 53 -7.69 -9.57 7.74
N ALA A 54 -7.32 -9.77 9.01
CA ALA A 54 -5.99 -10.19 9.43
C ALA A 54 -5.53 -11.44 8.65
N LYS A 55 -4.28 -11.42 8.17
CA LYS A 55 -3.70 -12.53 7.41
C LYS A 55 -2.81 -13.46 8.22
N THR A 56 -2.55 -13.14 9.49
CA THR A 56 -1.74 -13.92 10.41
C THR A 56 -2.35 -13.92 11.80
N ASP A 57 -1.99 -14.89 12.64
CA ASP A 57 -2.51 -15.02 14.02
C ASP A 57 -2.10 -13.86 14.93
N ILE A 58 -0.91 -13.30 14.70
CA ILE A 58 -0.45 -12.09 15.39
C ILE A 58 -0.70 -10.92 14.45
N TYR A 59 -1.45 -9.93 14.90
CA TYR A 59 -1.80 -8.78 14.08
C TYR A 59 -2.06 -7.54 14.92
N PHE A 60 -2.00 -6.37 14.27
CA PHE A 60 -2.36 -5.10 14.88
C PHE A 60 -3.53 -4.47 14.12
N ILE A 61 -4.45 -3.89 14.89
CA ILE A 61 -5.55 -3.07 14.37
C ILE A 61 -5.22 -1.58 14.51
N GLU A 62 -6.09 -0.71 14.00
CA GLU A 62 -5.85 0.74 14.02
C GLU A 62 -5.65 1.28 15.46
N GLU A 63 -6.38 0.72 16.42
CA GLU A 63 -6.32 1.06 17.85
C GLU A 63 -4.98 0.68 18.50
N ASP A 64 -4.28 -0.34 17.99
CA ASP A 64 -2.99 -0.77 18.52
C ASP A 64 -1.83 0.15 18.12
N ASP A 65 -2.06 1.02 17.13
CA ASP A 65 -1.04 1.85 16.50
C ASP A 65 0.21 1.03 16.10
N GLY A 66 0.03 0.15 15.11
CA GLY A 66 1.08 -0.73 14.61
C GLY A 66 2.37 -0.02 14.15
N LEU A 67 2.33 1.30 13.88
CA LEU A 67 3.51 2.10 13.59
C LEU A 67 4.42 2.27 14.82
N ASN A 68 3.86 2.27 16.03
CA ASN A 68 4.60 2.44 17.28
C ASN A 68 4.94 1.12 17.98
N LYS A 69 4.46 -0.02 17.46
CA LYS A 69 4.81 -1.36 17.97
C LYS A 69 6.14 -1.86 17.40
N SER A 70 6.86 -2.66 18.18
CA SER A 70 8.06 -3.39 17.74
C SER A 70 7.66 -4.55 16.82
N TRP A 71 8.41 -4.79 15.74
CA TRP A 71 8.21 -5.96 14.87
C TRP A 71 9.34 -7.00 15.02
N LYS A 72 10.22 -6.81 16.00
CA LYS A 72 11.36 -7.70 16.27
C LYS A 72 10.88 -9.12 16.54
N GLY A 73 11.53 -10.10 15.88
CA GLY A 73 11.23 -11.53 16.05
C GLY A 73 10.16 -12.06 15.10
N HIS A 74 9.57 -11.22 14.25
CA HIS A 74 8.55 -11.62 13.30
C HIS A 74 9.03 -11.57 11.85
N THR A 75 8.33 -12.31 10.98
CA THR A 75 8.31 -12.10 9.53
C THR A 75 7.01 -11.40 9.18
N VAL A 76 7.11 -10.21 8.57
CA VAL A 76 5.99 -9.27 8.48
C VAL A 76 5.43 -9.23 7.06
N PHE A 77 4.11 -9.40 6.94
CA PHE A 77 3.36 -9.01 5.75
C PHE A 77 2.68 -7.68 6.01
N MET A 78 2.95 -6.66 5.19
CA MET A 78 2.41 -5.31 5.38
C MET A 78 1.62 -4.87 4.14
N ASN A 79 0.31 -4.73 4.29
CA ASN A 79 -0.57 -4.10 3.31
C ASN A 79 -1.18 -2.83 3.92
N PRO A 80 -0.46 -1.68 3.90
CA PRO A 80 -0.86 -0.51 4.68
C PRO A 80 -2.13 0.14 4.13
N PRO A 81 -2.89 0.89 4.96
CA PRO A 81 -3.97 1.73 4.46
C PRO A 81 -3.42 2.71 3.42
N TYR A 82 -3.98 2.67 2.20
CA TYR A 82 -3.52 3.52 1.11
C TYR A 82 -3.95 4.97 1.33
N GLY A 83 -3.02 5.91 1.15
CA GLY A 83 -3.28 7.33 1.34
C GLY A 83 -2.09 8.08 1.93
N ASN A 84 -2.36 9.11 2.73
CA ASN A 84 -1.35 10.02 3.28
C ASN A 84 -0.39 9.37 4.29
N LYS A 85 -0.77 8.25 4.92
CA LYS A 85 0.09 7.54 5.90
C LYS A 85 1.07 6.55 5.26
N ILE A 86 0.97 6.26 3.95
CA ILE A 86 1.76 5.19 3.31
C ILE A 86 3.27 5.42 3.46
N SER A 87 3.73 6.66 3.37
CA SER A 87 5.15 7.01 3.51
C SER A 87 5.71 6.64 4.89
N LYS A 88 4.90 6.77 5.96
CA LYS A 88 5.28 6.40 7.32
C LYS A 88 5.42 4.89 7.48
N TRP A 89 4.49 4.13 6.91
CA TRP A 89 4.54 2.67 6.92
C TRP A 89 5.74 2.13 6.17
N VAL A 90 6.01 2.65 4.97
CA VAL A 90 7.17 2.22 4.17
C VAL A 90 8.49 2.59 4.86
N LYS A 91 8.60 3.79 5.45
CA LYS A 91 9.74 4.19 6.27
C LYS A 91 9.97 3.21 7.43
N LYS A 92 8.91 2.89 8.18
CA LYS A 92 8.99 1.93 9.28
C LYS A 92 9.42 0.54 8.81
N ALA A 93 8.82 0.03 7.74
CA ALA A 93 9.16 -1.26 7.16
C ALA A 93 10.65 -1.35 6.80
N TYR A 94 11.18 -0.30 6.18
CA TYR A 94 12.60 -0.20 5.90
C TYR A 94 13.43 -0.16 7.20
N GLU A 95 13.09 0.68 8.17
CA GLU A 95 13.82 0.82 9.44
C GLU A 95 13.83 -0.47 10.28
N GLU A 96 12.70 -1.16 10.40
CA GLU A 96 12.61 -2.47 11.07
C GLU A 96 13.47 -3.52 10.36
N SER A 97 13.54 -3.47 9.03
CA SER A 97 14.41 -4.39 8.28
C SER A 97 15.90 -4.21 8.56
N GLN A 98 16.34 -2.98 8.84
CA GLN A 98 17.72 -2.72 9.24
C GLN A 98 18.05 -3.32 10.62
N LYS A 99 17.02 -3.51 11.46
CA LYS A 99 17.11 -4.21 12.76
C LYS A 99 17.05 -5.74 12.63
N GLY A 100 16.93 -6.28 11.41
CA GLY A 100 16.95 -7.72 11.14
C GLY A 100 15.57 -8.34 10.89
N VAL A 101 14.50 -7.54 10.84
CA VAL A 101 13.15 -8.02 10.52
C VAL A 101 13.01 -8.25 9.01
N LEU A 102 12.38 -9.34 8.58
CA LEU A 102 11.98 -9.51 7.20
C LEU A 102 10.60 -8.86 7.02
N VAL A 103 10.50 -7.86 6.13
CA VAL A 103 9.23 -7.16 5.87
C VAL A 103 8.89 -7.23 4.38
N VAL A 104 7.74 -7.81 4.07
CA VAL A 104 7.21 -7.91 2.70
C VAL A 104 5.99 -7.00 2.59
N CYS A 105 6.09 -6.01 1.73
CA CYS A 105 5.07 -4.97 1.58
C CYS A 105 4.29 -5.16 0.29
N LEU A 106 2.96 -5.08 0.34
CA LEU A 106 2.11 -4.90 -0.84
C LEU A 106 1.80 -3.41 -1.02
N LEU A 107 2.38 -2.80 -2.04
CA LEU A 107 2.35 -1.34 -2.24
C LEU A 107 1.82 -0.97 -3.63
N PRO A 108 1.22 0.22 -3.79
CA PRO A 108 0.99 0.78 -5.11
C PRO A 108 2.34 1.11 -5.74
N ALA A 109 2.56 0.73 -7.01
CA ALA A 109 3.78 1.00 -7.76
C ALA A 109 3.86 2.47 -8.18
N ARG A 110 4.09 3.36 -7.21
CA ARG A 110 4.16 4.82 -7.37
C ARG A 110 5.61 5.28 -7.46
N THR A 111 6.26 4.91 -8.55
CA THR A 111 7.68 5.21 -8.83
C THR A 111 7.96 6.71 -8.99
N ASP A 112 6.94 7.55 -9.01
CA ASP A 112 7.02 9.02 -9.04
C ASP A 112 7.13 9.64 -7.64
N THR A 113 6.81 8.90 -6.57
CA THR A 113 6.74 9.44 -5.22
C THR A 113 8.06 9.39 -4.46
N ARG A 114 8.29 10.38 -3.58
CA ARG A 114 9.52 10.48 -2.78
C ARG A 114 9.79 9.23 -1.92
N TRP A 115 8.77 8.72 -1.23
CA TRP A 115 8.92 7.56 -0.35
C TRP A 115 9.30 6.28 -1.11
N TRP A 116 8.96 6.20 -2.40
CA TRP A 116 9.41 5.09 -3.24
C TRP A 116 10.92 5.12 -3.42
N TRP A 117 11.48 6.28 -3.79
CA TRP A 117 12.91 6.46 -3.99
C TRP A 117 13.70 6.42 -2.67
N ASP A 118 13.18 7.04 -1.62
CA ASP A 118 13.84 7.09 -0.32
C ASP A 118 13.94 5.71 0.34
N TYR A 119 13.01 4.79 0.05
CA TYR A 119 12.93 3.51 0.75
C TYR A 119 12.79 2.30 -0.19
N CYS A 120 11.77 2.25 -1.05
CA CYS A 120 11.46 1.05 -1.86
C CYS A 120 12.62 0.64 -2.77
N MET A 121 13.34 1.61 -3.36
CA MET A 121 14.51 1.35 -4.20
C MET A 121 15.68 0.70 -3.46
N LYS A 122 15.65 0.64 -2.12
CA LYS A 122 16.64 -0.04 -1.28
C LYS A 122 16.24 -1.50 -0.97
N GLY A 123 15.05 -1.93 -1.39
CA GLY A 123 14.54 -3.28 -1.25
C GLY A 123 14.53 -4.05 -2.58
N GLU A 124 14.14 -5.31 -2.50
CA GLU A 124 13.83 -6.10 -3.69
C GLU A 124 12.41 -5.75 -4.17
N ILE A 125 12.25 -5.42 -5.44
CA ILE A 125 10.96 -5.02 -6.02
C ILE A 125 10.50 -6.08 -7.01
N ARG A 126 9.29 -6.61 -6.80
CA ARG A 126 8.62 -7.52 -7.74
C ARG A 126 7.35 -6.87 -8.25
N PHE A 127 7.36 -6.48 -9.53
CA PHE A 127 6.17 -5.91 -10.17
C PHE A 127 5.13 -7.00 -10.44
N ILE A 128 3.86 -6.65 -10.24
CA ILE A 128 2.74 -7.55 -10.49
C ILE A 128 2.18 -7.25 -11.88
N LYS A 129 2.13 -8.27 -12.74
CA LYS A 129 1.49 -8.15 -14.06
C LYS A 129 -0.03 -8.06 -13.88
N GLY A 130 -0.62 -6.94 -14.30
CA GLY A 130 -2.07 -6.70 -14.24
C GLY A 130 -2.51 -5.87 -13.02
N ARG A 131 -3.73 -6.11 -12.54
CA ARG A 131 -4.33 -5.45 -11.38
C ARG A 131 -4.87 -6.50 -10.43
N LEU A 132 -4.43 -6.46 -9.17
CA LEU A 132 -5.04 -7.25 -8.12
C LEU A 132 -6.48 -6.78 -7.91
N LYS A 133 -7.39 -7.73 -7.65
CA LYS A 133 -8.77 -7.41 -7.28
C LYS A 133 -8.88 -7.44 -5.77
N PHE A 134 -9.03 -6.29 -5.13
CA PHE A 134 -9.09 -6.21 -3.68
C PHE A 134 -10.54 -6.37 -3.21
N LYS A 135 -10.73 -7.13 -2.12
CA LYS A 135 -12.00 -7.16 -1.41
C LYS A 135 -12.05 -5.98 -0.44
N GLY A 136 -13.19 -5.33 -0.31
CA GLY A 136 -13.35 -4.19 0.59
C GLY A 136 -14.80 -3.78 0.71
N ARG A 137 -15.03 -2.63 1.35
CA ARG A 137 -16.35 -1.98 1.37
C ARG A 137 -16.31 -0.67 0.61
N ASN A 138 -17.32 -0.40 -0.21
CA ASN A 138 -17.45 0.89 -0.89
C ASN A 138 -18.00 1.97 0.06
N THR A 139 -18.21 3.19 -0.44
CA THR A 139 -18.77 4.32 0.32
C THR A 139 -20.17 4.08 0.88
N LYS A 140 -20.90 3.08 0.37
CA LYS A 140 -22.22 2.67 0.85
C LYS A 140 -22.15 1.51 1.85
N GLY A 141 -20.94 1.05 2.19
CA GLY A 141 -20.73 -0.09 3.09
C GLY A 141 -20.94 -1.46 2.44
N GLU A 142 -21.19 -1.53 1.12
CA GLU A 142 -21.40 -2.79 0.39
C GLU A 142 -20.07 -3.51 0.18
N LEU A 143 -20.08 -4.84 0.31
CA LEU A 143 -18.92 -5.65 -0.04
C LEU A 143 -18.66 -5.56 -1.55
N VAL A 144 -17.42 -5.25 -1.90
CA VAL A 144 -17.00 -5.08 -3.29
C VAL A 144 -15.70 -5.83 -3.56
N ASN A 145 -15.53 -6.28 -4.80
CA ASN A 145 -14.32 -6.93 -5.29
C ASN A 145 -13.93 -6.29 -6.63
N TYR A 146 -13.09 -5.24 -6.57
CA TYR A 146 -12.73 -4.44 -7.75
C TYR A 146 -11.24 -4.53 -8.06
N PRO A 147 -10.86 -4.50 -9.34
CA PRO A 147 -9.46 -4.34 -9.71
C PRO A 147 -8.94 -3.01 -9.15
N ALA A 148 -7.73 -3.02 -8.62
CA ALA A 148 -7.05 -1.81 -8.17
C ALA A 148 -7.00 -0.77 -9.29
N THR A 149 -7.26 0.48 -8.96
CA THR A 149 -7.15 1.61 -9.89
C THR A 149 -5.69 2.02 -10.15
N PHE A 150 -4.74 1.36 -9.51
CA PHE A 150 -3.29 1.60 -9.59
C PHE A 150 -2.51 0.29 -9.80
N PRO A 151 -1.32 0.34 -10.42
CA PRO A 151 -0.42 -0.80 -10.44
C PRO A 151 0.06 -1.15 -9.03
N SER A 152 0.33 -2.43 -8.78
CA SER A 152 0.82 -2.93 -7.50
C SER A 152 2.20 -3.56 -7.66
N ALA A 153 2.99 -3.51 -6.60
CA ALA A 153 4.28 -4.19 -6.49
C ALA A 153 4.42 -4.79 -5.09
N VAL A 154 5.18 -5.89 -5.02
CA VAL A 154 5.70 -6.41 -3.76
C VAL A 154 7.08 -5.80 -3.55
N VAL A 155 7.30 -5.20 -2.38
CA VAL A 155 8.61 -4.67 -1.98
C VAL A 155 9.08 -5.45 -0.76
N ILE A 156 10.21 -6.14 -0.89
CA ILE A 156 10.80 -6.92 0.19
C ILE A 156 11.99 -6.18 0.79
N PHE A 157 11.87 -5.83 2.06
CA PHE A 157 12.95 -5.30 2.86
C PHE A 157 13.55 -6.40 3.74
N ARG A 158 14.86 -6.57 3.63
CA ARG A 158 15.66 -7.50 4.43
C ARG A 158 16.97 -6.81 4.79
N LYS A 159 17.60 -7.20 5.90
CA LYS A 159 18.90 -6.64 6.29
C LYS A 159 19.91 -6.89 5.17
N LEU A 160 20.37 -5.81 4.52
CA LEU A 160 21.39 -5.90 3.50
C LEU A 160 22.67 -6.40 4.17
N LYS A 161 23.18 -7.56 3.76
CA LYS A 161 24.53 -7.97 4.12
C LYS A 161 25.47 -6.95 3.49
N GLN A 162 26.26 -6.24 4.30
CA GLN A 162 27.35 -5.43 3.77
C GLN A 162 28.24 -6.36 2.94
N ARG A 163 28.24 -6.17 1.62
CA ARG A 163 29.27 -6.76 0.78
C ARG A 163 30.56 -6.05 1.18
N LYS A 164 31.45 -6.74 1.89
CA LYS A 164 32.85 -6.31 1.95
C LYS A 164 33.31 -6.26 0.49
N LEU A 165 33.54 -5.05 -0.04
CA LEU A 165 34.33 -4.94 -1.26
C LEU A 165 35.69 -5.56 -0.91
N LYS A 166 36.05 -6.62 -1.62
CA LYS A 166 37.44 -7.08 -1.68
C LYS A 166 38.21 -6.14 -2.58
#